data_AF-A0A3B5AHX6-F1
#
_entry.id   AF-A0A3B5AHX6-F1
#
_cell.length_a   1.000
_cell.length_b   1.000
_cell.length_c   1.000
_cell.angle_alpha   90.00
_cell.angle_beta   90.00
_cell.angle_gamma   90.00
#
_symmetry.space_group_name_H-M   'P 1'
#
loop_
_entity.id
_entity.type
_entity.pdbx_description
1 polymer ?
#
loop_
_entity_poly.entity_id
_entity_poly.type
_entity_poly.pdbx_seq_one_letter_code
_entity_poly.pdbx_strand_id
1 'polypeptide(L)'
;MLNKLLTKVFLISSRQGKHFTLKTVTMKPSLKITDVSEAKKTDTELVKVLQESLSLLLESNPNQMSLASMAERAHCCEILVDDDNDKYESACNNVSKILQHVKNTAEFKDKHLSSQALSWLESEHWRLRKVGKQSPENYRKSLKAKEDDLRIKQQIMGMPAGMLGFTRGLVTSEVQRLYFLKWLEIKLDYVCRHQLSPLENRYQELSEKSPKDTQKIAEIDKQISVCSLRVEHFLRECGQLYKLASHLPEHSSQRKTMEQLPATCAHMLLDGFPLELVDGDAANIPLKWITDVLTELHHILYSKSKLKVITIIGAENSGKSTLLNTMFGLRFAVSKGMCTRGAFMQLISVNSRVRDELGCDCILIIDTEGLKPHQMPRGDHSHERDKEVASLAVALSDIAIVSVSNSRGDDVLELVLHAFTRLKDVGKKPLCHFVHFNTPDMSAAETRERNKKLVEELEEKIQNDDEMKKANITELSDVMQFNINTSNWNIPPFWQGKPPMAPVSVGYSEYALTLKKQLIKDLKKILLYLRVDGGK
;
A
#
# COMPACT_ATOMS: atom_id res chain seq x y z
N MET A 1 48.82 14.34 -2.12
CA MET A 1 48.33 15.67 -2.52
C MET A 1 46.89 15.81 -2.08
N LEU A 2 46.62 16.50 -0.96
CA LEU A 2 45.26 16.91 -0.61
C LEU A 2 44.83 18.03 -1.57
N ASN A 3 44.09 17.68 -2.61
CA ASN A 3 43.45 18.67 -3.47
C ASN A 3 42.50 19.52 -2.62
N LYS A 4 42.71 20.84 -2.67
CA LYS A 4 41.89 21.86 -2.02
C LYS A 4 40.42 21.66 -2.38
N LEU A 5 39.61 21.21 -1.43
CA LEU A 5 38.15 21.24 -1.54
C LEU A 5 37.70 22.70 -1.64
N LEU A 6 37.31 23.11 -2.84
CA LEU A 6 36.64 24.37 -3.10
C LEU A 6 35.17 24.21 -2.69
N THR A 7 34.85 24.52 -1.44
CA THR A 7 33.46 24.50 -0.97
C THR A 7 32.81 25.84 -1.26
N LYS A 8 31.75 25.84 -2.09
CA LYS A 8 30.84 26.97 -2.24
C LYS A 8 29.75 26.85 -1.18
N VAL A 9 29.58 27.88 -0.35
CA VAL A 9 28.59 27.95 0.73
C VAL A 9 27.56 29.02 0.37
N PHE A 10 26.27 28.70 0.49
CA PHE A 10 25.20 29.68 0.37
C PHE A 10 24.80 30.19 1.75
N LEU A 11 24.79 31.51 1.94
CA LEU A 11 24.29 32.16 3.14
C LEU A 11 22.96 32.84 2.81
N ILE A 12 21.91 32.49 3.56
CA ILE A 12 20.61 33.16 3.48
C ILE A 12 20.49 34.05 4.71
N SER A 13 20.37 35.37 4.51
CA SER A 13 20.12 36.32 5.59
C SER A 13 18.77 36.99 5.42
N SER A 14 17.98 37.06 6.49
CA SER A 14 16.78 37.91 6.57
C SER A 14 17.15 39.29 7.12
N ARG A 15 16.70 40.37 6.47
CA ARG A 15 16.76 41.73 7.01
C ARG A 15 15.33 42.13 7.41
N GLN A 16 15.13 42.49 8.68
CA GLN A 16 13.89 42.99 9.30
C GLN A 16 12.68 43.06 8.34
N GLY A 17 11.88 41.98 8.28
CA GLY A 17 10.75 41.81 7.35
C GLY A 17 10.83 40.53 6.51
N LYS A 18 9.88 40.34 5.58
CA LYS A 18 9.80 39.18 4.64
C LYS A 18 10.83 39.23 3.49
N HIS A 19 11.90 40.02 3.65
CA HIS A 19 12.91 40.19 2.62
C HIS A 19 14.14 39.31 2.92
N PHE A 20 14.48 38.46 1.97
CA PHE A 20 15.62 37.54 2.03
C PHE A 20 16.72 37.97 1.07
N THR A 21 17.98 37.76 1.46
CA THR A 21 19.16 37.96 0.61
C THR A 21 19.97 36.67 0.59
N LEU A 22 20.29 36.18 -0.62
CA LEU A 22 21.14 35.02 -0.84
C LEU A 22 22.56 35.50 -1.18
N LYS A 23 23.57 34.99 -0.49
CA LYS A 23 24.99 35.28 -0.76
C LYS A 23 25.73 33.99 -1.09
N THR A 24 26.60 34.04 -2.10
CA THR A 24 27.45 32.90 -2.46
C THR A 24 28.86 33.16 -1.97
N VAL A 25 29.35 32.27 -1.10
CA VAL A 25 30.69 32.34 -0.52
C VAL A 25 31.54 31.23 -1.13
N THR A 26 32.72 31.58 -1.64
CA THR A 26 33.70 30.58 -2.10
C THR A 26 34.85 30.53 -1.12
N MET A 27 35.07 29.37 -0.49
CA MET A 27 36.22 29.18 0.41
C MET A 27 37.48 28.84 -0.40
N LYS A 28 38.33 29.83 -0.63
CA LYS A 28 39.77 29.66 -0.93
C LYS A 28 40.56 29.99 0.35
N PRO A 29 41.91 29.93 0.39
CA PRO A 29 42.68 30.43 1.55
C PRO A 29 42.39 31.91 1.89
N SER A 30 41.61 32.60 1.04
CA SER A 30 40.91 33.85 1.31
C SER A 30 39.40 33.69 1.02
N LEU A 31 38.57 34.12 1.97
CA LEU A 31 37.12 34.24 1.83
C LEU A 31 36.79 35.27 0.73
N LYS A 32 36.24 34.83 -0.40
CA LYS A 32 35.59 35.73 -1.36
C LYS A 32 34.08 35.58 -1.23
N ILE A 33 33.44 36.63 -0.73
CA ILE A 33 31.99 36.77 -0.69
C ILE A 33 31.58 37.49 -1.97
N THR A 34 30.75 36.84 -2.76
CA THR A 34 30.10 37.44 -3.93
C THR A 34 28.62 37.62 -3.59
N ASP A 35 28.20 38.88 -3.49
CA ASP A 35 26.80 39.22 -3.29
C ASP A 35 26.04 38.96 -4.59
N VAL A 36 25.19 37.93 -4.59
CA VAL A 36 24.18 37.71 -5.63
C VAL A 36 22.92 38.42 -5.15
N SER A 37 22.98 39.76 -5.08
CA SER A 37 21.97 40.56 -4.41
C SER A 37 20.74 40.78 -5.29
N GLU A 38 19.67 40.05 -5.01
CA GLU A 38 18.30 40.49 -5.34
C GLU A 38 17.43 40.34 -4.10
N ALA A 39 16.78 41.42 -3.67
CA ALA A 39 15.83 41.40 -2.56
C ALA A 39 14.58 40.63 -3.00
N LYS A 40 14.35 39.43 -2.44
CA LYS A 40 13.16 38.62 -2.74
C LYS A 40 12.02 38.98 -1.80
N LYS A 41 10.78 39.00 -2.32
CA LYS A 41 9.59 39.44 -1.58
C LYS A 41 8.76 38.29 -1.03
N THR A 42 8.93 37.08 -1.58
CA THR A 42 8.15 35.89 -1.20
C THR A 42 9.02 34.65 -1.01
N ASP A 43 8.55 33.72 -0.18
CA ASP A 43 9.21 32.41 0.06
C ASP A 43 9.33 31.61 -1.25
N THR A 44 8.33 31.69 -2.14
CA THR A 44 8.33 30.99 -3.44
C THR A 44 9.44 31.48 -4.36
N GLU A 45 9.68 32.80 -4.42
CA GLU A 45 10.76 33.39 -5.19
C GLU A 45 12.14 32.95 -4.66
N LEU A 46 12.29 32.87 -3.33
CA LEU A 46 13.50 32.39 -2.69
C LEU A 46 13.77 30.91 -3.01
N VAL A 47 12.74 30.05 -2.89
CA VAL A 47 12.86 28.61 -3.17
C VAL A 47 13.28 28.38 -4.62
N LYS A 48 12.70 29.10 -5.58
CA LYS A 48 13.05 28.97 -7.00
C LYS A 48 14.51 29.31 -7.26
N VAL A 49 15.01 30.41 -6.70
CA VAL A 49 16.42 30.81 -6.85
C VAL A 49 17.35 29.82 -6.15
N LEU A 50 16.97 29.28 -4.98
CA LEU A 50 17.73 28.24 -4.31
C LEU A 50 17.81 26.97 -5.15
N GLN A 51 16.70 26.53 -5.76
CA GLN A 51 16.67 25.38 -6.66
C GLN A 51 17.58 25.61 -7.87
N GLU A 52 17.47 26.75 -8.55
CA GLU A 52 18.33 27.10 -9.69
C GLU A 52 19.82 27.16 -9.29
N SER A 53 20.12 27.77 -8.15
CA SER A 53 21.49 27.90 -7.64
C SER A 53 22.08 26.55 -7.24
N LEU A 54 21.29 25.69 -6.57
CA LEU A 54 21.70 24.33 -6.22
C LEU A 54 21.90 23.47 -7.46
N SER A 55 21.02 23.55 -8.46
CA SER A 55 21.18 22.84 -9.73
C SER A 55 22.49 23.22 -10.43
N LEU A 56 22.77 24.52 -10.58
CA LEU A 56 24.03 25.01 -11.14
C LEU A 56 25.26 24.55 -10.34
N LEU A 57 25.14 24.45 -9.01
CA LEU A 57 26.24 24.00 -8.15
C LEU A 57 26.47 22.49 -8.26
N LEU A 58 25.40 21.71 -8.32
CA LEU A 58 25.46 20.27 -8.54
C LEU A 58 26.04 19.97 -9.93
N GLU A 59 25.60 20.67 -10.98
CA GLU A 59 26.12 20.56 -12.35
C GLU A 59 27.60 20.96 -12.46
N SER A 60 28.02 22.02 -11.74
CA SER A 60 29.40 22.50 -11.76
C SER A 60 30.37 21.73 -10.83
N ASN A 61 29.91 20.65 -10.17
CA ASN A 61 30.75 19.88 -9.27
C ASN A 61 31.66 18.92 -10.05
N PRO A 62 33.00 19.11 -10.02
CA PRO A 62 33.94 18.26 -10.76
C PRO A 62 34.03 16.83 -10.19
N ASN A 63 33.44 16.57 -9.02
CA ASN A 63 33.44 15.26 -8.37
C ASN A 63 32.12 14.47 -8.59
N GLN A 64 31.38 14.75 -9.66
CA GLN A 64 30.29 13.87 -10.05
C GLN A 64 30.86 12.50 -10.47
N MET A 65 30.40 11.45 -9.81
CA MET A 65 30.79 10.08 -10.07
C MET A 65 29.53 9.27 -10.35
N SER A 66 29.57 8.42 -11.37
CA SER A 66 28.46 7.51 -11.63
C SER A 66 28.35 6.48 -10.49
N LEU A 67 27.16 5.94 -10.24
CA LEU A 67 26.98 4.85 -9.27
C LEU A 67 27.91 3.65 -9.56
N ALA A 68 28.11 3.32 -10.84
CA ALA A 68 29.04 2.27 -11.27
C ALA A 68 30.49 2.59 -10.87
N SER A 69 30.93 3.83 -11.07
CA SER A 69 32.26 4.28 -10.65
C SER A 69 32.40 4.37 -9.13
N MET A 70 31.30 4.55 -8.39
CA MET A 70 31.30 4.47 -6.93
C MET A 70 31.49 3.03 -6.43
N ALA A 71 30.97 2.03 -7.13
CA ALA A 71 31.20 0.62 -6.81
C ALA A 71 32.70 0.28 -6.89
N GLU A 72 33.39 0.71 -7.97
CA GLU A 72 34.84 0.55 -8.10
C GLU A 72 35.60 1.12 -6.89
N ARG A 73 35.19 2.29 -6.41
CA ARG A 73 35.79 2.92 -5.23
C ARG A 73 35.43 2.23 -3.93
N ALA A 74 34.24 1.64 -3.84
CA ALA A 74 33.82 0.83 -2.70
C ALA A 74 34.73 -0.39 -2.54
N HIS A 75 35.12 -1.05 -3.63
CA HIS A 75 36.11 -2.14 -3.59
C HIS A 75 37.48 -1.69 -3.08
N CYS A 76 37.95 -0.49 -3.47
CA CYS A 76 39.18 0.07 -2.91
C CYS A 76 39.11 0.30 -1.40
N CYS A 77 37.91 0.35 -0.83
CA CYS A 77 37.63 0.48 0.59
C CYS A 77 37.20 -0.85 1.24
N GLU A 78 37.34 -1.98 0.55
CA GLU A 78 36.89 -3.32 1.01
C GLU A 78 35.39 -3.40 1.34
N ILE A 79 34.58 -2.53 0.73
CA ILE A 79 33.13 -2.54 0.86
C ILE A 79 32.57 -3.45 -0.22
N LEU A 80 31.81 -4.46 0.21
CA LEU A 80 31.10 -5.37 -0.69
C LEU A 80 29.95 -4.63 -1.38
N VAL A 81 29.76 -4.88 -2.67
CA VAL A 81 28.69 -4.26 -3.48
C VAL A 81 27.84 -5.37 -4.08
N ASP A 82 26.53 -5.18 -4.12
CA ASP A 82 25.59 -6.15 -4.72
C ASP A 82 25.88 -6.41 -6.21
N ASP A 83 26.47 -5.42 -6.90
CA ASP A 83 26.88 -5.48 -8.31
C ASP A 83 27.90 -6.59 -8.62
N ASP A 84 28.64 -7.09 -7.63
CA ASP A 84 29.60 -8.20 -7.78
C ASP A 84 28.91 -9.57 -7.94
N ASN A 85 27.60 -9.64 -7.70
CA ASN A 85 26.86 -10.89 -7.73
C ASN A 85 26.25 -11.14 -9.12
N ASP A 86 26.65 -12.23 -9.79
CA ASP A 86 26.08 -12.63 -11.09
C ASP A 86 24.54 -12.72 -11.09
N LYS A 87 23.94 -13.04 -9.93
CA LYS A 87 22.49 -13.08 -9.76
C LYS A 87 21.86 -11.69 -9.84
N TYR A 88 22.55 -10.66 -9.33
CA TYR A 88 22.13 -9.27 -9.46
C TYR A 88 22.19 -8.84 -10.94
N GLU A 89 23.29 -9.09 -11.63
CA GLU A 89 23.42 -8.73 -13.06
C GLU A 89 22.32 -9.39 -13.91
N SER A 90 22.10 -10.69 -13.70
CA SER A 90 21.05 -11.44 -14.38
C SER A 90 19.65 -10.89 -14.08
N ALA A 91 19.37 -10.50 -12.83
CA ALA A 91 18.13 -9.84 -12.44
C ALA A 91 17.96 -8.47 -13.14
N CYS A 92 19.00 -7.65 -13.16
CA CYS A 92 19.00 -6.35 -13.86
C CYS A 92 18.75 -6.50 -15.36
N ASN A 93 19.36 -7.50 -15.99
CA ASN A 93 19.15 -7.82 -17.40
C ASN A 93 17.69 -8.23 -17.69
N ASN A 94 17.06 -8.99 -16.79
CA ASN A 94 15.64 -9.34 -16.92
C ASN A 94 14.73 -8.12 -16.76
N VAL A 95 15.01 -7.24 -15.79
CA VAL A 95 14.27 -5.98 -15.62
C VAL A 95 14.38 -5.10 -16.86
N SER A 96 15.58 -4.93 -17.42
CA SER A 96 15.80 -4.14 -18.63
C SER A 96 14.97 -4.64 -19.83
N LYS A 97 14.83 -5.97 -19.98
CA LYS A 97 13.97 -6.58 -21.02
C LYS A 97 12.48 -6.30 -20.82
N ILE A 98 12.03 -6.03 -19.60
CA ILE A 98 10.64 -5.62 -19.33
C ILE A 98 10.50 -4.14 -19.68
N LEU A 99 11.43 -3.31 -19.19
CA LEU A 99 11.39 -1.85 -19.32
C LEU A 99 11.50 -1.37 -20.76
N GLN A 100 12.17 -2.10 -21.66
CA GLN A 100 12.21 -1.76 -23.09
C GLN A 100 10.81 -1.67 -23.74
N HIS A 101 9.81 -2.31 -23.13
CA HIS A 101 8.41 -2.26 -23.56
C HIS A 101 7.61 -1.14 -22.87
N VAL A 102 8.12 -0.54 -21.80
CA VAL A 102 7.46 0.52 -21.03
C VAL A 102 7.81 1.89 -21.61
N LYS A 103 7.24 2.23 -22.77
CA LYS A 103 7.32 3.59 -23.34
C LYS A 103 6.28 4.53 -22.73
N ASN A 104 5.07 4.01 -22.61
CA ASN A 104 3.92 4.65 -22.01
C ASN A 104 3.24 3.62 -21.10
N THR A 105 2.94 3.99 -19.87
CA THR A 105 2.41 3.07 -18.85
C THR A 105 0.99 2.62 -19.17
N ALA A 106 0.14 3.51 -19.70
CA ALA A 106 -1.21 3.16 -20.13
C ALA A 106 -1.18 2.15 -21.30
N GLU A 107 -0.38 2.43 -22.34
CA GLU A 107 -0.21 1.53 -23.47
C GLU A 107 0.39 0.18 -23.04
N PHE A 108 1.33 0.20 -22.10
CA PHE A 108 1.90 -1.02 -21.55
C PHE A 108 0.84 -1.85 -20.83
N LYS A 109 0.01 -1.24 -19.97
CA LYS A 109 -1.10 -1.95 -19.29
C LYS A 109 -2.04 -2.58 -20.30
N ASP A 110 -2.48 -1.82 -21.31
CA ASP A 110 -3.44 -2.30 -22.30
C ASP A 110 -2.91 -3.49 -23.12
N LYS A 111 -1.61 -3.47 -23.46
CA LYS A 111 -0.99 -4.51 -24.30
C LYS A 111 -0.45 -5.71 -23.52
N HIS A 112 0.13 -5.46 -22.34
CA HIS A 112 0.85 -6.48 -21.58
C HIS A 112 0.09 -6.98 -20.36
N LEU A 113 -0.89 -6.23 -19.84
CA LEU A 113 -1.69 -6.55 -18.65
C LEU A 113 -3.20 -6.55 -18.97
N SER A 114 -3.55 -7.11 -20.14
CA SER A 114 -4.89 -7.02 -20.71
C SER A 114 -5.94 -7.85 -19.97
N SER A 115 -5.54 -8.76 -19.06
CA SER A 115 -6.47 -9.59 -18.28
C SER A 115 -7.20 -8.81 -17.19
N GLN A 116 -6.84 -7.56 -16.92
CA GLN A 116 -7.52 -6.75 -15.90
C GLN A 116 -9.01 -6.53 -16.20
N ALA A 117 -9.41 -6.53 -17.48
CA ALA A 117 -10.81 -6.49 -17.88
C ALA A 117 -11.63 -7.72 -17.42
N LEU A 118 -10.99 -8.89 -17.31
CA LEU A 118 -11.62 -10.11 -16.79
C LEU A 118 -11.98 -9.96 -15.31
N SER A 119 -11.09 -9.36 -14.52
CA SER A 119 -11.33 -9.10 -13.09
C SER A 119 -12.60 -8.27 -12.88
N TRP A 120 -12.82 -7.26 -13.74
CA TRP A 120 -14.04 -6.48 -13.71
C TRP A 120 -15.29 -7.32 -14.06
N LEU A 121 -15.22 -8.14 -15.12
CA LEU A 121 -16.33 -9.01 -15.52
C LEU A 121 -16.71 -10.03 -14.44
N GLU A 122 -15.70 -10.64 -13.79
CA GLU A 122 -15.90 -11.55 -12.65
C GLU A 122 -16.66 -10.83 -11.53
N SER A 123 -16.25 -9.61 -11.19
CA SER A 123 -16.91 -8.82 -10.15
C SER A 123 -18.35 -8.43 -10.53
N GLU A 124 -18.59 -8.06 -11.79
CA GLU A 124 -19.90 -7.63 -12.28
C GLU A 124 -20.88 -8.80 -12.37
N HIS A 125 -20.39 -10.03 -12.54
CA HIS A 125 -21.21 -11.24 -12.52
C HIS A 125 -21.96 -11.42 -11.19
N TRP A 126 -21.33 -10.99 -10.09
CA TRP A 126 -21.89 -11.02 -8.75
C TRP A 126 -22.71 -9.78 -8.44
N ARG A 127 -22.20 -8.59 -8.77
CA ARG A 127 -22.79 -7.31 -8.40
C ARG A 127 -23.98 -6.88 -9.28
N LEU A 128 -23.95 -7.23 -10.57
CA LEU A 128 -24.98 -6.89 -11.57
C LEU A 128 -25.38 -5.40 -11.60
N ARG A 129 -24.45 -4.49 -11.31
CA ARG A 129 -24.72 -3.03 -11.22
C ARG A 129 -25.20 -2.43 -12.54
N LYS A 130 -24.81 -3.02 -13.67
CA LYS A 130 -25.15 -2.55 -15.02
C LYS A 130 -26.21 -3.41 -15.73
N VAL A 131 -27.01 -4.17 -14.99
CA VAL A 131 -28.09 -5.02 -15.53
C VAL A 131 -29.14 -4.21 -16.31
N GLY A 132 -29.40 -2.97 -15.90
CA GLY A 132 -30.37 -2.08 -16.54
C GLY A 132 -31.78 -2.69 -16.60
N LYS A 133 -32.36 -2.76 -17.80
CA LYS A 133 -33.70 -3.33 -18.05
C LYS A 133 -33.69 -4.83 -18.40
N GLN A 134 -32.52 -5.46 -18.46
CA GLN A 134 -32.40 -6.88 -18.81
C GLN A 134 -32.72 -7.76 -17.60
N SER A 135 -33.06 -9.04 -17.83
CA SER A 135 -33.13 -9.99 -16.71
C SER A 135 -31.71 -10.29 -16.18
N PRO A 136 -31.54 -10.48 -14.86
CA PRO A 136 -30.26 -10.84 -14.25
C PRO A 136 -29.58 -12.02 -14.93
N GLU A 137 -30.34 -13.05 -15.28
CA GLU A 137 -29.83 -14.26 -15.94
C GLU A 137 -29.29 -13.97 -17.35
N ASN A 138 -30.02 -13.20 -18.16
CA ASN A 138 -29.57 -12.84 -19.50
C ASN A 138 -28.34 -11.94 -19.46
N TYR A 139 -28.28 -11.02 -18.49
CA TYR A 139 -27.11 -10.18 -18.28
C TYR A 139 -25.88 -11.01 -17.89
N ARG A 140 -26.02 -11.95 -16.94
CA ARG A 140 -24.96 -12.91 -16.56
C ARG A 140 -24.47 -13.75 -17.73
N LYS A 141 -25.38 -14.23 -18.59
CA LYS A 141 -25.01 -14.94 -19.82
C LYS A 141 -24.20 -14.06 -20.76
N SER A 142 -24.58 -12.78 -20.92
CA SER A 142 -23.83 -11.83 -21.76
C SER A 142 -22.42 -11.54 -21.20
N LEU A 143 -22.29 -11.43 -19.88
CA LEU A 143 -20.99 -11.23 -19.21
C LEU A 143 -20.10 -12.45 -19.43
N LYS A 144 -20.65 -13.66 -19.28
CA LYS A 144 -19.92 -14.91 -19.53
C LYS A 144 -19.46 -15.03 -20.99
N ALA A 145 -20.30 -14.67 -21.96
CA ALA A 145 -19.90 -14.67 -23.36
C ALA A 145 -18.75 -13.67 -23.66
N LYS A 146 -18.76 -12.50 -23.01
CA LYS A 146 -17.64 -11.54 -23.11
C LYS A 146 -16.37 -12.05 -22.45
N GLU A 147 -16.51 -12.73 -21.31
CA GLU A 147 -15.39 -13.38 -20.63
C GLU A 147 -14.76 -14.44 -21.53
N ASP A 148 -15.58 -15.32 -22.11
CA ASP A 148 -15.12 -16.38 -23.03
C ASP A 148 -14.41 -15.80 -24.26
N ASP A 149 -14.94 -14.73 -24.87
CA ASP A 149 -14.29 -14.02 -26.00
C ASP A 149 -12.91 -13.45 -25.62
N LEU A 150 -12.80 -12.82 -24.44
CA LEU A 150 -11.52 -12.31 -23.96
C LEU A 150 -10.52 -13.44 -23.69
N ARG A 151 -10.97 -14.56 -23.10
CA ARG A 151 -10.13 -15.73 -22.87
C ARG A 151 -9.61 -16.35 -24.18
N ILE A 152 -10.46 -16.44 -25.21
CA ILE A 152 -10.06 -16.91 -26.54
C ILE A 152 -9.00 -15.98 -27.14
N LYS A 153 -9.21 -14.66 -27.08
CA LYS A 153 -8.23 -13.68 -27.57
C LYS A 153 -6.87 -13.82 -26.87
N GLN A 154 -6.87 -14.06 -25.56
CA GLN A 154 -5.64 -14.27 -24.80
C GLN A 154 -4.91 -15.56 -25.17
N GLN A 155 -5.65 -16.66 -25.40
CA GLN A 155 -5.06 -17.90 -25.86
C GLN A 155 -4.42 -17.76 -27.24
N ILE A 156 -5.06 -17.00 -28.15
CA ILE A 156 -4.54 -16.75 -29.51
C ILE A 156 -3.30 -15.85 -29.48
N MET A 157 -3.33 -14.76 -28.71
CA MET A 157 -2.22 -13.79 -28.66
C MET A 157 -1.00 -14.31 -27.89
N GLY A 158 -1.19 -15.33 -27.03
CA GLY A 158 -0.13 -15.86 -26.17
C GLY A 158 0.29 -14.87 -25.08
N MET A 159 1.32 -15.24 -24.32
CA MET A 159 1.84 -14.39 -23.23
C MET A 159 2.60 -13.17 -23.78
N PRO A 160 2.21 -11.93 -23.40
CA PRO A 160 2.93 -10.73 -23.82
C PRO A 160 4.39 -10.72 -23.36
N ALA A 161 5.29 -10.12 -24.13
CA ALA A 161 6.74 -10.12 -23.85
C ALA A 161 7.10 -9.59 -22.45
N GLY A 162 6.44 -8.51 -22.00
CA GLY A 162 6.58 -7.98 -20.63
C GLY A 162 6.22 -8.99 -19.55
N MET A 163 5.14 -9.76 -19.72
CA MET A 163 4.73 -10.81 -18.77
C MET A 163 5.62 -12.04 -18.84
N LEU A 164 6.11 -12.39 -20.02
CA LEU A 164 7.10 -13.45 -20.18
C LEU A 164 8.40 -13.09 -19.46
N GLY A 165 8.87 -11.85 -19.58
CA GLY A 165 10.03 -11.33 -18.83
C GLY A 165 9.79 -11.37 -17.32
N PHE A 166 8.60 -10.95 -16.87
CA PHE A 166 8.24 -10.93 -15.46
C PHE A 166 8.19 -12.33 -14.83
N THR A 167 7.48 -13.26 -15.47
CA THR A 167 7.36 -14.65 -14.98
C THR A 167 8.71 -15.36 -14.97
N ARG A 168 9.58 -15.12 -15.95
CA ARG A 168 10.97 -15.61 -15.95
C ARG A 168 11.80 -15.02 -14.82
N GLY A 169 11.60 -13.74 -14.47
CA GLY A 169 12.30 -13.12 -13.33
C GLY A 169 11.83 -13.65 -11.97
N LEU A 170 10.53 -13.98 -11.86
CA LEU A 170 9.95 -14.57 -10.66
C LEU A 170 10.40 -16.02 -10.42
N VAL A 171 10.40 -16.85 -11.46
CA VAL A 171 10.76 -18.26 -11.37
C VAL A 171 12.29 -18.42 -11.48
N THR A 172 13.00 -17.81 -10.54
CA THR A 172 14.45 -17.89 -10.37
C THR A 172 14.82 -18.30 -8.95
N SER A 173 16.13 -18.44 -8.67
CA SER A 173 16.61 -18.67 -7.30
C SER A 173 16.16 -17.54 -6.36
N GLU A 174 15.97 -17.85 -5.08
CA GLU A 174 15.51 -16.89 -4.06
C GLU A 174 16.25 -15.54 -4.12
N VAL A 175 17.58 -15.56 -4.02
CA VAL A 175 18.43 -14.36 -4.09
C VAL A 175 18.23 -13.56 -5.38
N GLN A 176 18.15 -14.25 -6.53
CA GLN A 176 17.95 -13.58 -7.82
C GLN A 176 16.55 -12.95 -7.92
N ARG A 177 15.53 -13.64 -7.42
CA ARG A 177 14.15 -13.13 -7.37
C ARG A 177 14.05 -11.86 -6.51
N LEU A 178 14.75 -11.82 -5.37
CA LEU A 178 14.81 -10.64 -4.51
C LEU A 178 15.42 -9.43 -5.25
N TYR A 179 16.57 -9.62 -5.90
CA TYR A 179 17.18 -8.57 -6.73
C TYR A 179 16.25 -8.13 -7.86
N PHE A 180 15.62 -9.09 -8.56
CA PHE A 180 14.70 -8.83 -9.66
C PHE A 180 13.51 -7.97 -9.21
N LEU A 181 12.83 -8.36 -8.14
CA LEU A 181 11.68 -7.64 -7.61
C LEU A 181 12.06 -6.24 -7.15
N LYS A 182 13.18 -6.11 -6.41
CA LYS A 182 13.60 -4.82 -5.89
C LYS A 182 14.04 -3.86 -7.00
N TRP A 183 14.76 -4.37 -8.00
CA TRP A 183 15.20 -3.56 -9.12
C TRP A 183 14.05 -3.16 -10.04
N LEU A 184 13.08 -4.06 -10.24
CA LEU A 184 11.86 -3.75 -10.98
C LEU A 184 11.06 -2.63 -10.30
N GLU A 185 10.86 -2.71 -8.98
CA GLU A 185 10.20 -1.67 -8.17
C GLU A 185 10.87 -0.30 -8.39
N ILE A 186 12.19 -0.21 -8.18
CA ILE A 186 12.95 1.05 -8.32
C ILE A 186 12.84 1.63 -9.73
N LYS A 187 12.94 0.77 -10.76
CA LYS A 187 12.93 1.24 -12.15
C LYS A 187 11.54 1.63 -12.63
N LEU A 188 10.50 0.91 -12.23
CA LEU A 188 9.12 1.31 -12.50
C LEU A 188 8.81 2.66 -11.87
N ASP A 189 9.18 2.85 -10.60
CA ASP A 189 9.03 4.14 -9.91
C ASP A 189 9.75 5.27 -10.65
N TYR A 190 10.97 5.01 -11.14
CA TYR A 190 11.73 5.99 -11.93
C TYR A 190 11.02 6.36 -13.23
N VAL A 191 10.54 5.36 -13.99
CA VAL A 191 9.84 5.60 -15.27
C VAL A 191 8.51 6.34 -15.06
N CYS A 192 7.75 5.96 -14.03
CA CYS A 192 6.46 6.56 -13.75
C CYS A 192 6.56 7.99 -13.18
N ARG A 193 7.66 8.33 -12.50
CA ARG A 193 7.84 9.61 -11.78
C ARG A 193 7.56 10.84 -12.66
N HIS A 194 8.04 10.85 -13.89
CA HIS A 194 7.86 12.00 -14.79
C HIS A 194 6.39 12.28 -15.12
N GLN A 195 5.56 11.25 -15.19
CA GLN A 195 4.12 11.38 -15.47
C GLN A 195 3.30 11.59 -14.19
N LEU A 196 3.69 10.92 -13.09
CA LEU A 196 2.94 10.95 -11.84
C LEU A 196 3.14 12.26 -11.06
N SER A 197 4.37 12.77 -10.95
CA SER A 197 4.64 13.93 -10.10
C SER A 197 3.81 15.18 -10.44
N PRO A 198 3.60 15.56 -11.72
CA PRO A 198 2.71 16.67 -12.06
C PRO A 198 1.25 16.41 -11.68
N LEU A 199 0.78 15.16 -11.83
CA LEU A 199 -0.60 14.77 -11.51
C LEU A 199 -0.83 14.77 -10.00
N GLU A 200 0.12 14.23 -9.23
CA GLU A 200 0.09 14.21 -7.76
C GLU A 200 0.10 15.62 -7.17
N ASN A 201 0.95 16.51 -7.70
CA ASN A 201 0.96 17.92 -7.29
C ASN A 201 -0.39 18.59 -7.55
N ARG A 202 -0.96 18.37 -8.75
CA ARG A 202 -2.26 18.92 -9.12
C ARG A 202 -3.40 18.36 -8.25
N TYR A 203 -3.36 17.07 -7.95
CA TYR A 203 -4.29 16.42 -7.03
C TYR A 203 -4.22 17.06 -5.64
N GLN A 204 -3.01 17.22 -5.09
CA GLN A 204 -2.79 17.83 -3.79
C GLN A 204 -3.31 19.28 -3.75
N GLU A 205 -2.95 20.09 -4.74
CA GLU A 205 -3.41 21.48 -4.82
C GLU A 205 -4.93 21.60 -4.87
N LEU A 206 -5.61 20.75 -5.65
CA LEU A 206 -7.07 20.74 -5.73
C LEU A 206 -7.72 20.24 -4.44
N SER A 207 -7.16 19.19 -3.83
CA SER A 207 -7.66 18.66 -2.56
C SER A 207 -7.54 19.68 -1.42
N GLU A 208 -6.51 20.54 -1.44
CA GLU A 208 -6.30 21.57 -0.41
C GLU A 208 -7.11 22.85 -0.70
N LYS A 209 -7.09 23.36 -1.93
CA LYS A 209 -7.69 24.67 -2.29
C LYS A 209 -9.17 24.56 -2.63
N SER A 210 -9.63 23.42 -3.16
CA SER A 210 -10.98 23.28 -3.71
C SER A 210 -11.53 21.86 -3.49
N PRO A 211 -11.69 21.41 -2.22
CA PRO A 211 -12.14 20.05 -1.90
C PRO A 211 -13.56 19.73 -2.38
N LYS A 212 -14.34 20.74 -2.83
CA LYS A 212 -15.69 20.58 -3.39
C LYS A 212 -15.68 20.19 -4.87
N ASP A 213 -14.56 20.33 -5.59
CA ASP A 213 -14.40 19.99 -7.02
C ASP A 213 -14.18 18.47 -7.22
N THR A 214 -15.08 17.67 -6.65
CA THR A 214 -14.91 16.21 -6.53
C THR A 214 -14.79 15.50 -7.87
N GLN A 215 -15.44 16.00 -8.92
CA GLN A 215 -15.31 15.46 -10.27
C GLN A 215 -13.90 15.63 -10.86
N LYS A 216 -13.26 16.79 -10.68
CA LYS A 216 -11.90 17.03 -11.17
C LYS A 216 -10.88 16.22 -10.39
N ILE A 217 -11.09 16.09 -9.07
CA ILE A 217 -10.27 15.25 -8.20
C ILE A 217 -10.36 13.79 -8.66
N ALA A 218 -11.57 13.27 -8.92
CA ALA A 218 -11.78 11.92 -9.44
C ALA A 218 -11.16 11.70 -10.82
N GLU A 219 -11.21 12.70 -11.70
CA GLU A 219 -10.57 12.62 -13.02
C GLU A 219 -9.05 12.52 -12.93
N ILE A 220 -8.42 13.32 -12.07
CA ILE A 220 -6.97 13.27 -11.83
C ILE A 220 -6.58 11.96 -11.16
N ASP A 221 -7.33 11.50 -10.17
CA ASP A 221 -7.14 10.20 -9.52
C ASP A 221 -7.17 9.06 -10.54
N LYS A 222 -8.12 9.10 -11.49
CA LYS A 222 -8.17 8.16 -12.61
C LYS A 222 -6.93 8.26 -13.51
N GLN A 223 -6.45 9.46 -13.81
CA GLN A 223 -5.23 9.64 -14.60
C GLN A 223 -3.98 9.10 -13.87
N ILE A 224 -3.86 9.36 -12.56
CA ILE A 224 -2.80 8.79 -11.72
C ILE A 224 -2.84 7.27 -11.79
N SER A 225 -4.03 6.67 -11.63
CA SER A 225 -4.19 5.22 -11.73
C SER A 225 -3.76 4.66 -13.08
N VAL A 226 -4.15 5.31 -14.17
CA VAL A 226 -3.77 4.90 -15.54
C VAL A 226 -2.26 4.99 -15.74
N CYS A 227 -1.63 6.06 -15.24
CA CYS A 227 -0.20 6.31 -15.40
C CYS A 227 0.69 5.51 -14.44
N SER A 228 0.13 4.99 -13.33
CA SER A 228 0.88 4.20 -12.34
C SER A 228 1.20 2.80 -12.88
N LEU A 229 2.43 2.33 -12.78
CA LEU A 229 2.78 0.93 -13.10
C LEU A 229 3.68 0.40 -11.99
N ARG A 230 3.27 -0.72 -11.39
CA ARG A 230 3.88 -1.27 -10.17
C ARG A 230 3.84 -2.79 -10.21
N VAL A 231 4.66 -3.44 -9.38
CA VAL A 231 4.84 -4.91 -9.36
C VAL A 231 3.53 -5.67 -9.15
N GLU A 232 2.63 -5.16 -8.32
CA GLU A 232 1.32 -5.76 -8.06
C GLU A 232 0.46 -5.91 -9.32
N HIS A 233 0.59 -5.01 -10.30
CA HIS A 233 -0.16 -5.13 -11.54
C HIS A 233 0.29 -6.36 -12.35
N PHE A 234 1.59 -6.70 -12.28
CA PHE A 234 2.13 -7.91 -12.89
C PHE A 234 1.72 -9.17 -12.11
N LEU A 235 1.72 -9.11 -10.77
CA LEU A 235 1.25 -10.22 -9.93
C LEU A 235 -0.25 -10.50 -10.13
N ARG A 236 -1.05 -9.45 -10.30
CA ARG A 236 -2.48 -9.57 -10.63
C ARG A 236 -2.68 -10.26 -11.98
N GLU A 237 -1.90 -9.89 -12.99
CA GLU A 237 -1.90 -10.55 -14.30
C GLU A 237 -1.45 -12.01 -14.19
N CYS A 238 -0.46 -12.33 -13.35
CA CYS A 238 -0.07 -13.71 -13.06
C CYS A 238 -1.24 -14.55 -12.52
N GLY A 239 -2.05 -14.00 -11.62
CA GLY A 239 -3.23 -14.69 -11.10
C GLY A 239 -4.27 -15.02 -12.20
N GLN A 240 -4.45 -14.13 -13.16
CA GLN A 240 -5.33 -14.38 -14.31
C GLN A 240 -4.72 -15.41 -15.28
N LEU A 241 -3.44 -15.28 -15.62
CA LEU A 241 -2.73 -16.24 -16.46
C LEU A 241 -2.70 -17.65 -15.85
N TYR A 242 -2.55 -17.74 -14.52
CA TYR A 242 -2.62 -19.00 -13.79
C TYR A 242 -4.01 -19.65 -13.90
N LYS A 243 -5.09 -18.87 -13.76
CA LYS A 243 -6.46 -19.40 -13.99
C LYS A 243 -6.63 -19.96 -15.41
N LEU A 244 -5.98 -19.35 -16.41
CA LEU A 244 -6.02 -19.82 -17.80
C LEU A 244 -5.18 -21.08 -18.03
N ALA A 245 -4.14 -21.29 -17.23
CA ALA A 245 -3.20 -22.39 -17.42
C ALA A 245 -3.88 -23.77 -17.40
N SER A 246 -5.00 -23.93 -16.67
CA SER A 246 -5.78 -25.16 -16.67
C SER A 246 -6.40 -25.52 -18.03
N HIS A 247 -6.51 -24.56 -18.95
CA HIS A 247 -7.01 -24.77 -20.31
C HIS A 247 -5.89 -25.03 -21.33
N LEU A 248 -4.62 -24.91 -20.93
CA LEU A 248 -3.48 -25.19 -21.79
C LEU A 248 -3.14 -26.69 -21.77
N PRO A 249 -2.54 -27.25 -22.85
CA PRO A 249 -2.07 -28.64 -22.85
C PRO A 249 -1.06 -28.90 -21.72
N GLU A 250 -1.16 -30.07 -21.08
CA GLU A 250 -0.30 -30.48 -19.95
C GLU A 250 1.21 -30.42 -20.26
N HIS A 251 1.58 -30.71 -21.50
CA HIS A 251 2.98 -30.71 -21.93
C HIS A 251 3.51 -29.30 -22.27
N SER A 252 2.66 -28.27 -22.28
CA SER A 252 3.09 -26.91 -22.65
C SER A 252 4.04 -26.32 -21.60
N SER A 253 5.14 -25.74 -22.06
CA SER A 253 6.11 -25.06 -21.19
C SER A 253 5.47 -23.90 -20.43
N GLN A 254 4.56 -23.17 -21.08
CA GLN A 254 3.81 -22.08 -20.47
C GLN A 254 2.98 -22.56 -19.28
N ARG A 255 2.25 -23.68 -19.40
CA ARG A 255 1.49 -24.25 -18.29
C ARG A 255 2.39 -24.60 -17.11
N LYS A 256 3.52 -25.28 -17.37
CA LYS A 256 4.51 -25.61 -16.33
C LYS A 256 5.04 -24.37 -15.60
N THR A 257 5.34 -23.29 -16.33
CA THR A 257 5.74 -22.01 -15.70
C THR A 257 4.61 -21.44 -14.85
N MET A 258 3.37 -21.46 -15.34
CA MET A 258 2.23 -20.92 -14.59
C MET A 258 1.93 -21.73 -13.32
N GLU A 259 2.01 -23.06 -13.38
CA GLU A 259 1.79 -23.96 -12.24
C GLU A 259 2.79 -23.74 -11.10
N GLN A 260 3.96 -23.16 -11.37
CA GLN A 260 4.96 -22.80 -10.35
C GLN A 260 4.69 -21.45 -9.66
N LEU A 261 3.82 -20.61 -10.23
CA LEU A 261 3.58 -19.25 -9.72
C LEU A 261 2.96 -19.22 -8.32
N PRO A 262 1.97 -20.08 -7.97
CA PRO A 262 1.42 -20.10 -6.62
C PRO A 262 2.49 -20.38 -5.55
N ALA A 263 3.33 -21.41 -5.76
CA ALA A 263 4.42 -21.75 -4.86
C ALA A 263 5.47 -20.63 -4.77
N THR A 264 5.78 -20.00 -5.90
CA THR A 264 6.70 -18.85 -5.94
C THR A 264 6.15 -17.67 -5.12
N CYS A 265 4.86 -17.37 -5.24
CA CYS A 265 4.22 -16.28 -4.47
C CYS A 265 4.08 -16.63 -2.99
N ALA A 266 3.92 -17.92 -2.64
CA ALA A 266 3.96 -18.38 -1.26
C ALA A 266 5.34 -18.16 -0.63
N HIS A 267 6.42 -18.44 -1.37
CA HIS A 267 7.78 -18.07 -0.93
C HIS A 267 7.95 -16.56 -0.80
N MET A 268 7.42 -15.76 -1.75
CA MET A 268 7.46 -14.30 -1.64
C MET A 268 6.75 -13.80 -0.37
N LEU A 269 5.62 -14.40 0.03
CA LEU A 269 4.97 -14.06 1.30
C LEU A 269 5.88 -14.34 2.51
N LEU A 270 6.59 -15.47 2.51
CA LEU A 270 7.59 -15.82 3.54
C LEU A 270 8.79 -14.86 3.55
N ASP A 271 9.21 -14.41 2.37
CA ASP A 271 10.27 -13.40 2.17
C ASP A 271 9.80 -11.98 2.59
N GLY A 272 8.53 -11.83 2.99
CA GLY A 272 7.95 -10.57 3.43
C GLY A 272 7.57 -9.63 2.29
N PHE A 273 7.19 -10.14 1.12
CA PHE A 273 6.55 -9.32 0.09
C PHE A 273 5.05 -9.21 0.31
N PRO A 274 4.45 -8.02 0.13
CA PRO A 274 3.01 -7.87 0.16
C PRO A 274 2.38 -8.52 -1.09
N LEU A 275 1.27 -9.23 -0.91
CA LEU A 275 0.45 -9.78 -1.99
C LEU A 275 -0.94 -9.16 -1.95
N GLU A 276 -1.47 -8.77 -3.11
CA GLU A 276 -2.82 -8.22 -3.22
C GLU A 276 -3.87 -9.32 -2.96
N LEU A 277 -4.69 -9.11 -1.93
CA LEU A 277 -5.81 -9.98 -1.54
C LEU A 277 -7.10 -9.57 -2.25
N VAL A 278 -7.34 -8.26 -2.34
CA VAL A 278 -8.49 -7.66 -3.03
C VAL A 278 -7.96 -6.70 -4.09
N ASP A 279 -8.33 -6.92 -5.35
CA ASP A 279 -7.99 -6.07 -6.49
C ASP A 279 -8.58 -4.67 -6.30
N GLY A 280 -7.73 -3.65 -6.16
CA GLY A 280 -8.19 -2.26 -5.98
C GLY A 280 -8.88 -1.60 -7.16
N ASP A 281 -8.72 -2.12 -8.37
CA ASP A 281 -9.34 -1.56 -9.58
C ASP A 281 -10.73 -2.15 -9.80
N ALA A 282 -10.85 -3.48 -9.67
CA ALA A 282 -12.11 -4.19 -9.88
C ALA A 282 -12.89 -4.47 -8.60
N ALA A 283 -12.28 -4.29 -7.43
CA ALA A 283 -12.78 -4.81 -6.14
C ALA A 283 -13.16 -6.29 -6.26
N ASN A 284 -12.31 -7.06 -6.92
CA ASN A 284 -12.47 -8.50 -7.14
C ASN A 284 -11.53 -9.27 -6.22
N ILE A 285 -11.95 -10.46 -5.79
CA ILE A 285 -11.10 -11.38 -5.05
C ILE A 285 -10.79 -12.53 -5.98
N PRO A 286 -9.53 -12.71 -6.43
CA PRO A 286 -9.18 -13.82 -7.31
C PRO A 286 -9.09 -15.12 -6.47
N LEU A 287 -10.26 -15.65 -6.06
CA LEU A 287 -10.39 -16.72 -5.06
C LEU A 287 -9.52 -17.93 -5.37
N LYS A 288 -9.53 -18.43 -6.62
CA LYS A 288 -8.68 -19.57 -7.01
C LYS A 288 -7.19 -19.26 -6.81
N TRP A 289 -6.74 -18.10 -7.29
CA TRP A 289 -5.34 -17.68 -7.17
C TRP A 289 -4.90 -17.58 -5.70
N ILE A 290 -5.66 -16.88 -4.87
CA ILE A 290 -5.32 -16.72 -3.44
C ILE A 290 -5.40 -18.05 -2.70
N THR A 291 -6.41 -18.87 -2.99
CA THR A 291 -6.56 -20.20 -2.37
C THR A 291 -5.36 -21.07 -2.68
N ASP A 292 -4.92 -21.11 -3.94
CA ASP A 292 -3.79 -21.96 -4.36
C ASP A 292 -2.46 -21.43 -3.78
N VAL A 293 -2.24 -20.12 -3.72
CA VAL A 293 -1.07 -19.53 -3.03
C VAL A 293 -1.05 -19.88 -1.54
N LEU A 294 -2.18 -19.74 -0.85
CA LEU A 294 -2.28 -20.08 0.58
C LEU A 294 -2.17 -21.59 0.84
N THR A 295 -2.60 -22.42 -0.11
CA THR A 295 -2.44 -23.88 -0.07
C THR A 295 -0.97 -24.27 -0.21
N GLU A 296 -0.25 -23.67 -1.16
CA GLU A 296 1.20 -23.84 -1.28
C GLU A 296 1.93 -23.36 -0.02
N LEU A 297 1.54 -22.21 0.53
CA LEU A 297 2.08 -21.71 1.79
C LEU A 297 1.88 -22.72 2.94
N HIS A 298 0.69 -23.31 3.05
CA HIS A 298 0.39 -24.36 4.03
C HIS A 298 1.32 -25.57 3.86
N HIS A 299 1.57 -26.01 2.63
CA HIS A 299 2.48 -27.12 2.35
C HIS A 299 3.95 -26.80 2.66
N ILE A 300 4.43 -25.60 2.28
CA ILE A 300 5.79 -25.13 2.59
C ILE A 300 6.03 -25.09 4.11
N LEU A 301 4.99 -24.76 4.88
CA LEU A 301 5.02 -24.74 6.34
C LEU A 301 4.77 -26.14 6.97
N TYR A 302 4.96 -27.23 6.22
CA TYR A 302 4.77 -28.61 6.69
C TYR A 302 3.38 -28.87 7.29
N SER A 303 2.36 -28.28 6.69
CA SER A 303 0.98 -28.30 7.16
C SER A 303 0.74 -27.70 8.56
N LYS A 304 1.68 -26.89 9.05
CA LYS A 304 1.56 -26.09 10.28
C LYS A 304 1.32 -24.62 9.91
N SER A 305 0.06 -24.28 9.66
CA SER A 305 -0.33 -22.94 9.23
C SER A 305 -1.42 -22.35 10.13
N LYS A 306 -1.26 -22.44 11.45
CA LYS A 306 -2.16 -21.71 12.35
C LYS A 306 -1.91 -20.21 12.14
N LEU A 307 -2.88 -19.52 11.56
CA LEU A 307 -2.77 -18.10 11.27
C LEU A 307 -3.52 -17.29 12.32
N LYS A 308 -2.93 -16.15 12.70
CA LYS A 308 -3.64 -15.05 13.35
C LYS A 308 -3.63 -13.83 12.46
N VAL A 309 -4.73 -13.10 12.40
CA VAL A 309 -4.91 -12.01 11.43
C VAL A 309 -5.07 -10.68 12.14
N ILE A 310 -4.22 -9.72 11.78
CA ILE A 310 -4.36 -8.30 12.19
C ILE A 310 -4.66 -7.48 10.94
N THR A 311 -5.74 -6.71 10.96
CA THR A 311 -6.07 -5.76 9.88
C THR A 311 -6.02 -4.34 10.39
N ILE A 312 -5.70 -3.39 9.51
CA ILE A 312 -5.95 -1.96 9.75
C ILE A 312 -6.93 -1.39 8.72
N ILE A 313 -7.93 -0.63 9.19
CA ILE A 313 -8.90 0.08 8.35
C ILE A 313 -8.98 1.55 8.74
N GLY A 314 -9.47 2.40 7.83
CA GLY A 314 -9.79 3.80 8.10
C GLY A 314 -9.45 4.72 6.93
N ALA A 315 -9.58 6.03 7.17
CA ALA A 315 -9.51 7.06 6.13
C ALA A 315 -8.22 6.99 5.27
N GLU A 316 -8.33 7.52 4.05
CA GLU A 316 -7.18 7.76 3.19
C GLU A 316 -6.15 8.69 3.82
N ASN A 317 -4.87 8.42 3.57
CA ASN A 317 -3.74 9.23 4.03
C ASN A 317 -3.66 9.43 5.57
N SER A 318 -4.25 8.53 6.37
CA SER A 318 -4.22 8.61 7.83
C SER A 318 -2.94 8.07 8.49
N GLY A 319 -2.07 7.40 7.73
CA GLY A 319 -0.82 6.81 8.25
C GLY A 319 -0.90 5.32 8.63
N LYS A 320 -1.93 4.60 8.17
CA LYS A 320 -2.14 3.16 8.41
C LYS A 320 -0.92 2.30 8.08
N SER A 321 -0.50 2.32 6.82
CA SER A 321 0.63 1.54 6.31
C SER A 321 1.94 1.95 6.98
N THR A 322 2.12 3.25 7.27
CA THR A 322 3.27 3.76 8.06
C THR A 322 3.31 3.18 9.47
N LEU A 323 2.16 3.10 10.15
CA LEU A 323 2.07 2.52 11.49
C LEU A 323 2.38 1.02 11.47
N LEU A 324 1.80 0.28 10.53
CA LEU A 324 2.07 -1.15 10.37
C LEU A 324 3.56 -1.42 10.07
N ASN A 325 4.14 -0.67 9.14
CA ASN A 325 5.57 -0.76 8.81
C ASN A 325 6.44 -0.45 10.03
N THR A 326 6.08 0.56 10.84
CA THR A 326 6.82 0.92 12.05
C THR A 326 6.72 -0.16 13.13
N MET A 327 5.52 -0.72 13.37
CA MET A 327 5.31 -1.73 14.39
C MET A 327 6.01 -3.06 14.04
N PHE A 328 5.91 -3.48 12.79
CA PHE A 328 6.25 -4.85 12.41
C PHE A 328 7.43 -4.98 11.43
N GLY A 329 8.00 -3.87 10.95
CA GLY A 329 9.08 -3.89 9.95
C GLY A 329 8.59 -4.31 8.56
N LEU A 330 7.34 -4.00 8.25
CA LEU A 330 6.66 -4.40 7.01
C LEU A 330 7.00 -3.49 5.84
N ARG A 331 6.52 -3.85 4.65
CA ARG A 331 6.87 -3.21 3.37
C ARG A 331 5.64 -2.76 2.60
N PHE A 332 4.56 -2.39 3.30
CA PHE A 332 3.40 -1.79 2.65
C PHE A 332 3.78 -0.44 2.03
N ALA A 333 3.20 -0.12 0.89
CA ALA A 333 3.48 1.12 0.18
C ALA A 333 3.04 2.34 1.02
N VAL A 334 3.87 3.40 1.06
CA VAL A 334 3.65 4.60 1.87
C VAL A 334 3.89 5.87 1.05
N SER A 335 2.92 6.29 0.25
CA SER A 335 2.96 7.60 -0.44
C SER A 335 1.57 8.13 -0.78
N LYS A 336 1.44 9.48 -0.73
CA LYS A 336 0.22 10.20 -1.11
C LYS A 336 0.02 10.10 -2.62
N GLY A 337 -1.15 9.64 -3.07
CA GLY A 337 -1.44 9.43 -4.50
C GLY A 337 -1.05 8.03 -5.02
N MET A 338 -0.29 7.24 -4.26
CA MET A 338 -0.10 5.81 -4.48
C MET A 338 -0.74 4.98 -3.37
N CYS A 339 -1.83 5.50 -2.80
CA CYS A 339 -2.61 4.82 -1.78
C CYS A 339 -2.88 3.38 -2.25
N THR A 340 -2.64 2.43 -1.34
CA THR A 340 -3.01 1.02 -1.49
C THR A 340 -4.41 1.00 -2.09
N ARG A 341 -4.60 0.44 -3.30
CA ARG A 341 -5.95 0.26 -3.85
C ARG A 341 -6.37 -1.18 -3.58
N GLY A 342 -7.52 -1.40 -2.94
CA GLY A 342 -7.94 -2.74 -2.50
C GLY A 342 -7.36 -3.14 -1.14
N ALA A 343 -6.91 -4.39 -0.97
CA ALA A 343 -6.31 -4.85 0.28
C ALA A 343 -5.11 -5.75 0.02
N PHE A 344 -4.04 -5.57 0.79
CA PHE A 344 -2.79 -6.30 0.66
C PHE A 344 -2.49 -7.06 1.94
N MET A 345 -2.00 -8.28 1.79
CA MET A 345 -1.58 -9.11 2.90
C MET A 345 -0.07 -9.30 2.91
N GLN A 346 0.53 -9.31 4.10
CA GLN A 346 1.94 -9.63 4.31
C GLN A 346 2.06 -10.57 5.51
N LEU A 347 2.95 -11.55 5.42
CA LEU A 347 3.09 -12.61 6.42
C LEU A 347 4.27 -12.33 7.36
N ILE A 348 4.09 -12.62 8.64
CA ILE A 348 5.14 -12.66 9.64
C ILE A 348 5.24 -14.08 10.18
N SER A 349 6.35 -14.76 9.89
CA SER A 349 6.63 -16.09 10.44
C SER A 349 6.97 -16.00 11.93
N VAL A 350 6.28 -16.81 12.74
CA VAL A 350 6.50 -16.83 14.20
C VAL A 350 7.66 -17.77 14.53
N ASN A 351 8.62 -17.28 15.31
CA ASN A 351 9.75 -18.10 15.75
C ASN A 351 9.26 -19.28 16.60
N SER A 352 9.88 -20.45 16.41
CA SER A 352 9.50 -21.70 17.10
C SER A 352 9.47 -21.59 18.62
N ARG A 353 10.27 -20.69 19.22
CA ARG A 353 10.32 -20.45 20.67
C ARG A 353 9.08 -19.78 21.25
N VAL A 354 8.35 -19.01 20.44
CA VAL A 354 7.18 -18.23 20.89
C VAL A 354 5.88 -18.68 20.23
N ARG A 355 5.95 -19.67 19.33
CA ARG A 355 4.78 -20.25 18.66
C ARG A 355 3.75 -20.78 19.65
N ASP A 356 4.19 -21.51 20.68
CA ASP A 356 3.27 -22.11 21.65
C ASP A 356 2.61 -21.04 22.52
N GLU A 357 3.35 -19.98 22.88
CA GLU A 357 2.80 -18.83 23.60
C GLU A 357 1.78 -18.04 22.76
N LEU A 358 2.04 -17.90 21.46
CA LEU A 358 1.16 -17.17 20.55
C LEU A 358 0.03 -18.03 19.98
N GLY A 359 0.12 -19.36 20.06
CA GLY A 359 -0.84 -20.29 19.49
C GLY A 359 -0.96 -20.25 17.97
N CYS A 360 0.03 -19.70 17.26
CA CYS A 360 0.02 -19.57 15.79
C CYS A 360 1.42 -19.73 15.18
N ASP A 361 1.47 -20.24 13.95
CA ASP A 361 2.68 -20.40 13.15
C ASP A 361 3.04 -19.12 12.39
N CYS A 362 2.04 -18.33 11.98
CA CYS A 362 2.24 -17.05 11.32
C CYS A 362 1.19 -16.02 11.74
N ILE A 363 1.58 -14.75 11.64
CA ILE A 363 0.67 -13.60 11.75
C ILE A 363 0.50 -13.02 10.35
N LEU A 364 -0.73 -12.96 9.86
CA LEU A 364 -1.08 -12.31 8.60
C LEU A 364 -1.50 -10.88 8.90
N ILE A 365 -0.82 -9.92 8.30
CA ILE A 365 -1.16 -8.50 8.41
C ILE A 365 -1.87 -8.07 7.14
N ILE A 366 -3.04 -7.44 7.26
CA ILE A 366 -3.81 -6.91 6.13
C ILE A 366 -3.84 -5.39 6.22
N ASP A 367 -3.27 -4.72 5.21
CA ASP A 367 -3.38 -3.28 4.98
C ASP A 367 -4.47 -3.04 3.93
N THR A 368 -5.47 -2.23 4.27
CA THR A 368 -6.54 -1.87 3.33
C THR A 368 -6.31 -0.50 2.72
N GLU A 369 -6.88 -0.28 1.54
CA GLU A 369 -7.09 1.03 0.97
C GLU A 369 -7.70 1.97 2.00
N GLY A 370 -7.24 3.20 1.93
CA GLY A 370 -7.82 4.26 2.72
C GLY A 370 -9.11 4.76 2.10
N LEU A 371 -10.14 4.85 2.93
CA LEU A 371 -11.50 5.07 2.49
C LEU A 371 -11.67 6.53 2.05
N LYS A 372 -12.33 6.74 0.91
CA LYS A 372 -12.61 8.08 0.38
C LYS A 372 -13.86 8.68 1.07
N PRO A 373 -13.86 9.96 1.51
CA PRO A 373 -15.03 10.58 2.13
C PRO A 373 -16.24 10.66 1.19
N HIS A 374 -17.46 10.74 1.74
CA HIS A 374 -18.80 10.71 1.09
C HIS A 374 -19.08 11.72 -0.07
N GLN A 375 -18.06 12.41 -0.61
CA GLN A 375 -18.21 13.51 -1.57
C GLN A 375 -17.89 13.12 -3.03
N MET A 376 -17.42 11.90 -3.31
CA MET A 376 -17.26 11.46 -4.70
C MET A 376 -18.64 11.30 -5.39
N PRO A 377 -18.79 11.64 -6.68
CA PRO A 377 -20.06 11.56 -7.40
C PRO A 377 -20.69 10.16 -7.27
N ARG A 378 -22.01 10.10 -7.00
CA ARG A 378 -22.82 8.87 -6.82
C ARG A 378 -22.79 7.87 -7.99
N GLY A 379 -22.05 8.15 -9.07
CA GLY A 379 -22.01 7.34 -10.29
C GLY A 379 -20.88 6.29 -10.39
N ASP A 380 -19.84 6.33 -9.55
CA ASP A 380 -18.67 5.42 -9.69
C ASP A 380 -18.64 4.24 -8.69
N HIS A 381 -19.65 4.11 -7.81
CA HIS A 381 -19.75 3.07 -6.78
C HIS A 381 -18.45 2.83 -5.95
N SER A 382 -17.53 3.81 -5.90
CA SER A 382 -16.25 3.70 -5.22
C SER A 382 -16.42 3.51 -3.71
N HIS A 383 -17.34 4.25 -3.11
CA HIS A 383 -17.67 4.14 -1.68
C HIS A 383 -18.20 2.75 -1.27
N GLU A 384 -18.95 2.08 -2.14
CA GLU A 384 -19.42 0.72 -1.88
C GLU A 384 -18.26 -0.28 -1.93
N ARG A 385 -17.31 -0.10 -2.86
CA ARG A 385 -16.10 -0.94 -2.94
C ARG A 385 -15.28 -0.83 -1.67
N ASP A 386 -15.01 0.39 -1.21
CA ASP A 386 -14.27 0.69 0.01
C ASP A 386 -14.90 0.01 1.24
N LYS A 387 -16.23 0.08 1.35
CA LYS A 387 -17.01 -0.60 2.39
C LYS A 387 -16.88 -2.13 2.31
N GLU A 388 -17.00 -2.71 1.12
CA GLU A 388 -16.87 -4.17 0.91
C GLU A 388 -15.46 -4.68 1.27
N VAL A 389 -14.41 -3.96 0.88
CA VAL A 389 -13.02 -4.31 1.22
C VAL A 389 -12.81 -4.26 2.74
N ALA A 390 -13.31 -3.20 3.41
CA ALA A 390 -13.24 -3.09 4.86
C ALA A 390 -14.02 -4.21 5.58
N SER A 391 -15.25 -4.50 5.14
CA SER A 391 -16.07 -5.61 5.66
C SER A 391 -15.32 -6.95 5.59
N LEU A 392 -14.74 -7.27 4.43
CA LEU A 392 -13.98 -8.51 4.24
C LEU A 392 -12.76 -8.55 5.18
N ALA A 393 -11.95 -7.48 5.19
CA ALA A 393 -10.73 -7.46 5.95
C ALA A 393 -11.00 -7.61 7.46
N VAL A 394 -12.03 -6.92 7.98
CA VAL A 394 -12.48 -7.09 9.36
C VAL A 394 -13.02 -8.50 9.63
N ALA A 395 -13.78 -9.10 8.71
CA ALA A 395 -14.31 -10.46 8.86
C ALA A 395 -13.23 -11.55 8.92
N LEU A 396 -12.09 -11.31 8.26
CA LEU A 396 -10.93 -12.20 8.31
C LEU A 396 -10.12 -12.05 9.59
N SER A 397 -10.30 -10.95 10.34
CA SER A 397 -9.42 -10.55 11.43
C SER A 397 -9.70 -11.21 12.77
N ASP A 398 -8.64 -11.44 13.54
CA ASP A 398 -8.71 -11.66 14.98
C ASP A 398 -8.63 -10.31 15.73
N ILE A 399 -7.79 -9.40 15.22
CA ILE A 399 -7.65 -8.03 15.71
C ILE A 399 -7.86 -7.04 14.56
N ALA A 400 -8.70 -6.01 14.78
CA ALA A 400 -8.91 -4.92 13.84
C ALA A 400 -8.45 -3.59 14.43
N ILE A 401 -7.55 -2.91 13.74
CA ILE A 401 -7.09 -1.56 14.08
C ILE A 401 -7.93 -0.55 13.27
N VAL A 402 -8.61 0.36 13.94
CA VAL A 402 -9.48 1.36 13.34
C VAL A 402 -8.84 2.73 13.46
N SER A 403 -8.43 3.29 12.32
CA SER A 403 -7.84 4.62 12.25
C SER A 403 -8.92 5.71 12.29
N VAL A 404 -9.02 6.45 13.39
CA VAL A 404 -9.97 7.56 13.56
C VAL A 404 -9.30 8.90 13.22
N SER A 405 -9.90 9.66 12.31
CA SER A 405 -9.43 11.01 11.92
C SER A 405 -10.18 12.12 12.66
N ASN A 406 -9.48 13.18 13.05
CA ASN A 406 -10.03 14.29 13.83
C ASN A 406 -10.87 15.30 13.01
N SER A 407 -10.74 15.33 11.68
CA SER A 407 -11.36 16.36 10.84
C SER A 407 -12.74 15.99 10.30
N ARG A 408 -13.11 14.70 10.32
CA ARG A 408 -14.36 14.14 9.76
C ARG A 408 -14.71 12.80 10.43
N GLY A 409 -14.85 12.79 11.75
CA GLY A 409 -15.05 11.56 12.54
C GLY A 409 -16.24 10.70 12.07
N ASP A 410 -17.28 11.34 11.50
CA ASP A 410 -18.52 10.65 11.14
C ASP A 410 -18.38 9.60 10.04
N ASP A 411 -17.62 9.90 8.98
CA ASP A 411 -17.50 9.05 7.79
C ASP A 411 -16.80 7.71 8.09
N VAL A 412 -15.79 7.73 8.98
CA VAL A 412 -15.05 6.51 9.35
C VAL A 412 -15.87 5.64 10.29
N LEU A 413 -16.61 6.24 11.22
CA LEU A 413 -17.45 5.50 12.16
C LEU A 413 -18.63 4.83 11.45
N GLU A 414 -19.29 5.50 10.52
CA GLU A 414 -20.33 4.86 9.69
C GLU A 414 -19.79 3.67 8.88
N LEU A 415 -18.56 3.76 8.39
CA LEU A 415 -17.96 2.66 7.65
C LEU A 415 -17.56 1.49 8.54
N VAL A 416 -17.00 1.79 9.73
CA VAL A 416 -16.81 0.79 10.78
C VAL A 416 -18.14 0.06 10.98
N LEU A 417 -19.21 0.79 11.29
CA LEU A 417 -20.52 0.19 11.50
C LEU A 417 -20.98 -0.65 10.30
N HIS A 418 -20.85 -0.17 9.06
CA HIS A 418 -21.16 -0.97 7.88
C HIS A 418 -20.26 -2.21 7.71
N ALA A 419 -18.98 -2.13 8.06
CA ALA A 419 -18.09 -3.29 8.07
C ALA A 419 -18.56 -4.34 9.10
N PHE A 420 -19.03 -3.85 10.24
CA PHE A 420 -19.45 -4.64 11.39
C PHE A 420 -20.87 -5.24 11.26
N THR A 421 -21.81 -4.62 10.51
CA THR A 421 -23.15 -5.22 10.24
C THR A 421 -23.02 -6.63 9.67
N ARG A 422 -22.12 -6.79 8.69
CA ARG A 422 -21.87 -8.04 7.95
C ARG A 422 -21.21 -9.12 8.80
N LEU A 423 -20.61 -8.77 9.95
CA LEU A 423 -19.90 -9.74 10.79
C LEU A 423 -20.82 -10.65 11.58
N LYS A 424 -22.04 -10.17 11.86
CA LYS A 424 -23.01 -10.96 12.60
C LYS A 424 -23.40 -12.24 11.84
N ASP A 425 -23.56 -12.13 10.52
CA ASP A 425 -23.82 -13.28 9.65
C ASP A 425 -22.68 -14.32 9.68
N VAL A 426 -21.46 -13.86 9.95
CA VAL A 426 -20.25 -14.68 10.01
C VAL A 426 -19.98 -15.20 11.45
N GLY A 427 -20.71 -14.69 12.45
CA GLY A 427 -20.58 -15.08 13.86
C GLY A 427 -19.22 -14.71 14.49
N LYS A 428 -18.50 -13.73 13.92
CA LYS A 428 -17.18 -13.31 14.39
C LYS A 428 -17.23 -11.95 15.06
N LYS A 429 -16.43 -11.77 16.12
CA LYS A 429 -16.25 -10.50 16.84
C LYS A 429 -14.76 -10.24 17.03
N PRO A 430 -14.09 -9.52 16.10
CA PRO A 430 -12.67 -9.21 16.24
C PRO A 430 -12.45 -8.28 17.44
N LEU A 431 -11.25 -8.33 18.01
CA LEU A 431 -10.83 -7.34 19.01
C LEU A 431 -10.43 -6.05 18.32
N CYS A 432 -11.13 -4.96 18.64
CA CYS A 432 -10.90 -3.67 18.02
C CYS A 432 -9.96 -2.80 18.86
N HIS A 433 -9.04 -2.10 18.18
CA HIS A 433 -8.27 -0.99 18.74
C HIS A 433 -8.49 0.28 17.89
N PHE A 434 -8.94 1.37 18.49
CA PHE A 434 -9.06 2.65 17.82
C PHE A 434 -7.79 3.47 17.98
N VAL A 435 -7.29 4.00 16.87
CA VAL A 435 -6.04 4.76 16.79
C VAL A 435 -6.34 6.15 16.25
N HIS A 436 -6.09 7.16 17.08
CA HIS A 436 -6.20 8.56 16.73
C HIS A 436 -4.83 9.12 16.35
N PHE A 437 -4.62 9.35 15.06
CA PHE A 437 -3.36 9.89 14.54
C PHE A 437 -3.24 11.40 14.72
N ASN A 438 -2.00 11.88 14.80
CA ASN A 438 -1.65 13.30 14.92
C ASN A 438 -2.35 13.98 16.11
N THR A 439 -2.51 13.25 17.20
CA THR A 439 -3.07 13.81 18.43
C THR A 439 -1.94 14.38 19.29
N PRO A 440 -2.03 15.63 19.76
CA PRO A 440 -1.08 16.14 20.74
C PRO A 440 -1.21 15.35 22.04
N ASP A 441 -0.18 15.38 22.88
CA ASP A 441 -0.24 14.77 24.20
C ASP A 441 -1.42 15.35 24.99
N MET A 442 -2.36 14.48 25.36
CA MET A 442 -3.54 14.81 26.14
C MET A 442 -3.38 14.33 27.58
N SER A 443 -4.00 15.03 28.51
CA SER A 443 -4.08 14.56 29.90
C SER A 443 -4.89 13.26 29.99
N ALA A 444 -4.71 12.52 31.10
CA ALA A 444 -5.48 11.30 31.36
C ALA A 444 -6.99 11.56 31.44
N ALA A 445 -7.41 12.75 31.91
CA ALA A 445 -8.81 13.13 32.00
C ALA A 445 -9.42 13.37 30.60
N GLU A 446 -8.73 14.13 29.75
CA GLU A 446 -9.17 14.39 28.36
C GLU A 446 -9.23 13.11 27.53
N THR A 447 -8.26 12.21 27.72
CA THR A 447 -8.25 10.91 27.05
C THR A 447 -9.47 10.06 27.44
N ARG A 448 -9.81 10.01 28.73
CA ARG A 448 -11.00 9.26 29.21
C ARG A 448 -12.29 9.84 28.65
N GLU A 449 -12.43 11.15 28.65
CA GLU A 449 -13.63 11.82 28.13
C GLU A 449 -13.80 11.55 26.64
N ARG A 450 -12.71 11.65 25.86
CA ARG A 450 -12.73 11.34 24.43
C ARG A 450 -13.11 9.88 24.15
N ASN A 451 -12.54 8.95 24.92
CA ASN A 451 -12.85 7.53 24.78
C ASN A 451 -14.33 7.23 25.08
N LYS A 452 -14.90 7.88 26.10
CA LYS A 452 -16.32 7.76 26.43
C LYS A 452 -17.19 8.29 25.30
N LYS A 453 -16.87 9.48 24.80
CA LYS A 453 -17.59 10.12 23.70
C LYS A 453 -17.58 9.26 22.42
N LEU A 454 -16.45 8.66 22.08
CA LEU A 454 -16.35 7.77 20.91
C LEU A 454 -17.30 6.57 21.00
N VAL A 455 -17.40 5.95 22.18
CA VAL A 455 -18.30 4.82 22.41
C VAL A 455 -19.76 5.27 22.32
N GLU A 456 -20.10 6.38 22.96
CA GLU A 456 -21.45 6.96 22.92
C GLU A 456 -21.87 7.29 21.48
N GLU A 457 -21.00 7.91 20.68
CA GLU A 457 -21.25 8.20 19.26
C GLU A 457 -21.46 6.92 18.42
N LEU A 458 -20.70 5.85 18.69
CA LEU A 458 -20.86 4.57 18.01
C LEU A 458 -22.18 3.88 18.37
N GLU A 459 -22.50 3.83 19.65
CA GLU A 459 -23.75 3.23 20.16
C GLU A 459 -24.98 3.99 19.64
N GLU A 460 -24.95 5.33 19.65
CA GLU A 460 -26.01 6.15 19.09
C GLU A 460 -26.22 5.85 17.60
N LYS A 461 -25.14 5.73 16.82
CA LYS A 461 -25.24 5.40 15.40
C LYS A 461 -25.78 3.99 15.17
N ILE A 462 -25.41 3.00 15.99
CA ILE A 462 -25.99 1.65 15.94
C ILE A 462 -27.50 1.72 16.16
N GLN A 463 -27.94 2.44 17.20
CA GLN A 463 -29.35 2.57 17.56
C GLN A 463 -30.18 3.34 16.52
N ASN A 464 -29.54 4.17 15.71
CA ASN A 464 -30.20 4.97 14.68
C ASN A 464 -30.13 4.35 13.27
N ASP A 465 -29.33 3.31 13.06
CA ASP A 465 -29.16 2.67 11.74
C ASP A 465 -30.20 1.55 11.51
N ASP A 466 -31.01 1.69 10.46
CA ASP A 466 -32.07 0.73 10.13
C ASP A 466 -31.54 -0.63 9.67
N GLU A 467 -30.36 -0.68 9.03
CA GLU A 467 -29.74 -1.94 8.61
C GLU A 467 -29.18 -2.71 9.82
N MET A 468 -28.61 -2.00 10.80
CA MET A 468 -28.22 -2.57 12.10
C MET A 468 -29.41 -3.17 12.82
N LYS A 469 -30.54 -2.45 12.89
CA LYS A 469 -31.78 -2.96 13.49
C LYS A 469 -32.30 -4.21 12.79
N LYS A 470 -32.32 -4.22 11.46
CA LYS A 470 -32.71 -5.42 10.67
C LYS A 470 -31.78 -6.60 10.92
N ALA A 471 -30.49 -6.33 11.11
CA ALA A 471 -29.52 -7.34 11.51
C ALA A 471 -29.61 -7.72 13.01
N ASN A 472 -30.57 -7.18 13.78
CA ASN A 472 -30.71 -7.38 15.22
C ASN A 472 -29.44 -6.96 16.01
N ILE A 473 -28.72 -5.95 15.55
CA ILE A 473 -27.54 -5.39 16.24
C ILE A 473 -28.04 -4.20 17.05
N THR A 474 -27.89 -4.28 18.37
CA THR A 474 -28.42 -3.28 19.32
C THR A 474 -27.33 -2.57 20.11
N GLU A 475 -26.17 -3.20 20.26
CA GLU A 475 -25.03 -2.67 21.00
C GLU A 475 -23.71 -3.02 20.31
N LEU A 476 -22.64 -2.28 20.61
CA LEU A 476 -21.33 -2.46 20.00
C LEU A 476 -20.72 -3.86 20.28
N SER A 477 -21.02 -4.43 21.44
CA SER A 477 -20.63 -5.79 21.84
C SER A 477 -21.24 -6.89 20.96
N ASP A 478 -22.29 -6.60 20.19
CA ASP A 478 -22.88 -7.57 19.25
C ASP A 478 -21.95 -7.88 18.08
N VAL A 479 -21.05 -6.95 17.73
CA VAL A 479 -20.25 -7.03 16.49
C VAL A 479 -18.75 -7.03 16.72
N MET A 480 -18.27 -6.54 17.87
CA MET A 480 -16.84 -6.49 18.15
C MET A 480 -16.52 -6.65 19.64
N GLN A 481 -15.28 -7.07 19.92
CA GLN A 481 -14.72 -7.02 21.26
C GLN A 481 -13.97 -5.70 21.42
N PHE A 482 -14.19 -4.99 22.52
CA PHE A 482 -13.58 -3.69 22.75
C PHE A 482 -13.42 -3.40 24.23
N ASN A 483 -12.29 -2.81 24.63
CA ASN A 483 -12.05 -2.38 26.00
C ASN A 483 -11.69 -0.88 26.03
N ILE A 484 -12.60 -0.06 26.54
CA ILE A 484 -12.45 1.41 26.58
C ILE A 484 -11.13 1.90 27.21
N ASN A 485 -10.55 1.14 28.13
CA ASN A 485 -9.34 1.51 28.86
C ASN A 485 -8.04 1.08 28.15
N THR A 486 -8.09 0.05 27.30
CA THR A 486 -6.88 -0.54 26.69
C THR A 486 -6.92 -0.59 25.16
N SER A 487 -8.05 -0.25 24.55
CA SER A 487 -8.28 -0.33 23.11
C SER A 487 -8.25 1.03 22.41
N ASN A 488 -7.99 2.13 23.11
CA ASN A 488 -7.89 3.45 22.52
C ASN A 488 -6.46 3.96 22.58
N TRP A 489 -5.96 4.46 21.44
CA TRP A 489 -4.58 4.89 21.28
C TRP A 489 -4.53 6.28 20.67
N ASN A 490 -3.79 7.17 21.31
CA ASN A 490 -3.48 8.51 20.79
C ASN A 490 -2.03 8.49 20.33
N ILE A 491 -1.82 8.54 19.02
CA ILE A 491 -0.48 8.50 18.43
C ILE A 491 -0.08 9.94 18.04
N PRO A 492 1.07 10.43 18.53
CA PRO A 492 1.56 11.77 18.21
C PRO A 492 1.91 11.90 16.72
N PRO A 493 2.14 13.12 16.22
CA PRO A 493 2.56 13.33 14.84
C PRO A 493 3.82 12.53 14.49
N PHE A 494 3.85 11.97 13.28
CA PHE A 494 4.96 11.15 12.79
C PHE A 494 6.28 11.94 12.71
N TRP A 495 6.23 13.20 12.28
CA TRP A 495 7.39 14.06 12.14
C TRP A 495 7.56 14.99 13.33
N GLN A 496 8.80 15.11 13.83
CA GLN A 496 9.16 16.14 14.81
C GLN A 496 9.64 17.39 14.07
N GLY A 497 8.69 18.19 13.58
CA GLY A 497 8.96 19.43 12.82
C GLY A 497 8.36 19.39 11.42
N LYS A 498 8.94 20.16 10.49
CA LYS A 498 8.46 20.26 9.09
C LYS A 498 9.34 19.41 8.15
N PRO A 499 8.76 18.43 7.43
CA PRO A 499 9.45 17.70 6.35
C PRO A 499 10.00 18.66 5.27
N PRO A 500 11.02 18.25 4.47
CA PRO A 500 11.58 16.90 4.38
C PRO A 500 12.71 16.58 5.37
N MET A 501 13.26 17.58 6.06
CA MET A 501 14.41 17.39 6.98
C MET A 501 14.01 17.09 8.43
N ALA A 502 12.70 16.99 8.71
CA ALA A 502 12.23 16.65 10.05
C ALA A 502 12.58 15.19 10.39
N PRO A 503 13.13 14.91 11.58
CA PRO A 503 13.30 13.54 12.04
C PRO A 503 11.95 12.90 12.40
N VAL A 504 11.91 11.57 12.42
CA VAL A 504 10.77 10.83 12.97
C VAL A 504 10.65 11.12 14.46
N SER A 505 9.42 11.35 14.92
CA SER A 505 9.10 11.60 16.31
C SER A 505 9.46 10.40 17.20
N VAL A 506 10.22 10.65 18.26
CA VAL A 506 10.54 9.64 19.28
C VAL A 506 9.25 9.12 19.91
N GLY A 507 8.33 10.03 20.27
CA GLY A 507 7.03 9.67 20.83
C GLY A 507 6.23 8.76 19.89
N TYR A 508 6.21 9.04 18.58
CA TYR A 508 5.52 8.17 17.62
C TYR A 508 6.06 6.73 17.68
N SER A 509 7.38 6.59 17.72
CA SER A 509 8.06 5.29 17.76
C SER A 509 7.77 4.53 19.07
N GLU A 510 7.77 5.24 20.21
CA GLU A 510 7.44 4.67 21.52
C GLU A 510 5.98 4.20 21.61
N TYR A 511 5.04 4.99 21.10
CA TYR A 511 3.63 4.61 21.02
C TYR A 511 3.40 3.42 20.07
N ALA A 512 4.03 3.41 18.90
CA ALA A 512 3.96 2.28 17.98
C ALA A 512 4.49 0.99 18.63
N LEU A 513 5.62 1.06 19.36
CA LEU A 513 6.14 -0.08 20.10
C LEU A 513 5.19 -0.55 21.21
N THR A 514 4.57 0.38 21.93
CA THR A 514 3.63 0.06 23.00
C THR A 514 2.36 -0.59 22.46
N LEU A 515 1.81 -0.04 21.37
CA LEU A 515 0.69 -0.65 20.63
C LEU A 515 1.05 -2.05 20.14
N LYS A 516 2.22 -2.23 19.49
CA LYS A 516 2.70 -3.55 19.08
C LYS A 516 2.71 -4.55 20.24
N LYS A 517 3.28 -4.18 21.39
CA LYS A 517 3.32 -5.05 22.59
C LYS A 517 1.92 -5.43 23.06
N GLN A 518 0.98 -4.49 23.04
CA GLN A 518 -0.40 -4.73 23.43
C GLN A 518 -1.12 -5.66 22.44
N LEU A 519 -0.98 -5.42 21.12
CA LEU A 519 -1.54 -6.29 20.08
C LEU A 519 -1.02 -7.73 20.23
N ILE A 520 0.28 -7.92 20.45
CA ILE A 520 0.88 -9.23 20.68
C ILE A 520 0.33 -9.89 21.96
N LYS A 521 0.17 -9.13 23.04
CA LYS A 521 -0.44 -9.62 24.29
C LYS A 521 -1.89 -10.06 24.06
N ASP A 522 -2.65 -9.30 23.30
CA ASP A 522 -4.04 -9.62 23.02
C ASP A 522 -4.16 -10.81 22.07
N LEU A 523 -3.29 -10.93 21.07
CA LEU A 523 -3.19 -12.16 20.27
C LEU A 523 -2.96 -13.38 21.17
N LYS A 524 -2.09 -13.32 22.18
CA LYS A 524 -1.89 -14.46 23.11
C LYS A 524 -3.17 -14.86 23.86
N LYS A 525 -4.02 -13.89 24.23
CA LYS A 525 -5.29 -14.15 24.92
C LYS A 525 -6.35 -14.75 24.02
N ILE A 526 -6.28 -14.46 22.72
CA ILE A 526 -7.12 -15.09 21.70
C ILE A 526 -6.63 -16.55 21.55
N LEU A 527 -6.97 -17.38 22.54
CA LEU A 527 -6.83 -18.82 22.48
C LEU A 527 -7.97 -19.38 21.62
N LEU A 528 -7.62 -20.28 20.71
CA LEU A 528 -8.54 -21.00 19.82
C LEU A 528 -9.77 -21.45 20.61
N TYR A 529 -10.91 -20.79 20.42
CA TYR A 529 -12.18 -21.49 20.55
C TYR A 529 -12.07 -22.68 19.60
N LEU A 530 -12.02 -23.87 20.17
CA LEU A 530 -12.09 -25.13 19.45
C LEU A 530 -13.24 -25.03 18.44
N ARG A 531 -12.92 -24.92 17.15
CA ARG A 531 -13.82 -25.31 16.07
C ARG A 531 -13.91 -26.83 16.11
N VAL A 532 -14.69 -27.34 17.03
CA VAL A 532 -15.35 -28.63 16.88
C VAL A 532 -16.78 -28.29 16.51
N ASP A 533 -17.02 -28.26 15.20
CA ASP A 533 -18.30 -28.68 14.61
C ASP A 533 -17.96 -29.30 13.26
N GLY A 534 -17.27 -30.44 13.32
CA GLY A 534 -17.54 -31.50 12.38
C GLY A 534 -18.77 -32.24 12.91
N GLY A 535 -19.91 -32.11 12.24
CA GLY A 535 -21.11 -32.83 12.67
C GLY A 535 -22.46 -32.34 12.16
N LYS A 536 -22.62 -32.06 10.86
CA LYS A 536 -23.69 -32.60 10.00
C LYS A 536 -23.61 -32.06 8.58
#